data_AF-A0A3N5SA26-F1
#
_entry.id   AF-A0A3N5SA26-F1
#
_cell.length_a   1.000
_cell.length_b   1.000
_cell.length_c   1.000
_cell.angle_alpha   90.00
_cell.angle_beta   90.00
_cell.angle_gamma   90.00
#
_symmetry.space_group_name_H-M   'P 1'
#
loop_
_entity.id
_entity.type
_entity.pdbx_description
1 polymer ?
#
loop_
_entity_poly.entity_id
_entity_poly.type
_entity_poly.pdbx_seq_one_letter_code
_entity_poly.pdbx_strand_id
1 'polypeptide(L)'
;MEKALLVKSIFFFIALWGLATVFLWFRPRLEIFWKIVATLIFGFYIWFFWKEISGGYAAFTANWYPVTIDFLKELVALAFVNLFFFWPLALVIVFYKSDEMGAERLLKLMCLITLMLWVVFVGYVYYDKGIDKFLYENLREMIPDAR
;
A
#
# COMPACT_ATOMS: atom_id res chain seq x y z
N MET A 1 -14.00 -6.96 -8.72
CA MET A 1 -12.59 -6.53 -8.87
C MET A 1 -12.00 -7.33 -10.01
N GLU A 2 -11.71 -6.69 -11.14
CA GLU A 2 -11.13 -7.37 -12.29
C GLU A 2 -9.76 -7.94 -11.94
N LYS A 3 -9.47 -9.17 -12.39
CA LYS A 3 -8.15 -9.82 -12.25
C LYS A 3 -7.01 -8.93 -12.76
N ALA A 4 -7.30 -7.99 -13.67
CA ALA A 4 -6.34 -7.02 -14.20
C ALA A 4 -5.87 -5.97 -13.18
N LEU A 5 -6.71 -5.54 -12.24
CA LEU A 5 -6.32 -4.54 -11.23
C LEU A 5 -5.33 -5.12 -10.22
N LEU A 6 -5.63 -6.33 -9.73
CA LEU A 6 -4.77 -7.08 -8.81
C LEU A 6 -3.36 -7.30 -9.38
N VAL A 7 -3.25 -7.56 -10.69
CA VAL A 7 -1.98 -7.74 -11.40
C VAL A 7 -1.15 -6.44 -11.42
N LYS A 8 -1.77 -5.27 -11.64
CA LYS A 8 -1.07 -3.99 -11.71
C LYS A 8 -0.49 -3.58 -10.34
N SER A 9 -1.23 -3.82 -9.26
CA SER A 9 -0.84 -3.38 -7.92
C SER A 9 0.25 -4.24 -7.29
N ILE A 10 0.33 -5.53 -7.63
CA ILE A 10 1.38 -6.44 -7.14
C ILE A 10 2.78 -5.95 -7.49
N PHE A 11 2.98 -5.38 -8.69
CA PHE A 11 4.27 -4.83 -9.10
C PHE A 11 4.75 -3.73 -8.14
N PHE A 12 3.90 -2.74 -7.82
CA PHE A 12 4.26 -1.66 -6.90
C PHE A 12 4.50 -2.16 -5.47
N PHE A 13 3.70 -3.10 -4.98
CA PHE A 13 3.92 -3.69 -3.66
C PHE A 13 5.27 -4.41 -3.57
N ILE A 14 5.63 -5.19 -4.59
CA ILE A 14 6.92 -5.89 -4.64
C ILE A 14 8.07 -4.90 -4.79
N ALA A 15 7.92 -3.82 -5.55
CA ALA A 15 8.93 -2.78 -5.67
C ALA A 15 9.18 -2.07 -4.32
N LEU A 16 8.11 -1.66 -3.62
CA LEU A 16 8.19 -1.06 -2.28
C LEU A 16 8.79 -2.02 -1.26
N TRP A 17 8.39 -3.29 -1.27
CA TRP A 17 8.94 -4.31 -0.38
C TRP A 17 10.42 -4.60 -0.71
N GLY A 18 10.82 -4.56 -1.98
CA GLY A 18 12.22 -4.65 -2.40
C GLY A 18 13.07 -3.55 -1.77
N LEU A 19 12.61 -2.29 -1.84
CA LEU A 19 13.29 -1.15 -1.20
C LEU A 19 13.39 -1.34 0.32
N ALA A 20 12.30 -1.75 0.98
CA ALA A 20 12.31 -2.02 2.42
C ALA A 20 13.28 -3.16 2.79
N THR A 21 13.40 -4.18 1.94
CA THR A 21 14.35 -5.29 2.11
C THR A 21 15.79 -4.81 1.98
N VAL A 22 16.08 -3.89 1.05
CA VAL A 22 17.39 -3.25 0.96
C VAL A 22 17.70 -2.44 2.23
N PHE A 23 16.75 -1.65 2.73
CA PHE A 23 16.92 -0.91 3.98
C PHE A 23 17.12 -1.81 5.20
N LEU A 24 16.51 -3.00 5.23
CA LEU A 24 16.72 -3.99 6.28
C LEU A 24 18.19 -4.39 6.42
N TRP A 25 18.91 -4.51 5.30
CA TRP A 25 20.32 -4.88 5.28
C TRP A 25 21.21 -3.82 5.92
N PHE A 26 20.87 -2.54 5.73
CA PHE A 26 21.59 -1.41 6.33
C PHE A 26 21.37 -1.27 7.85
N ARG A 27 20.44 -2.02 8.47
CA ARG A 27 20.20 -1.93 9.92
C ARG A 27 21.20 -2.77 10.71
N PRO A 28 22.17 -2.18 11.45
CA PRO A 28 23.27 -2.93 12.05
C PRO A 28 22.86 -3.75 13.29
N ARG A 29 21.78 -3.37 13.97
CA ARG A 29 21.32 -4.00 15.21
C ARG A 29 20.48 -5.27 15.02
N LEU A 30 20.15 -5.63 13.77
CA LEU A 30 19.38 -6.84 13.47
C LEU A 30 20.32 -8.00 13.17
N GLU A 31 20.06 -9.15 13.78
CA GLU A 31 20.81 -10.37 13.53
C GLU A 31 20.74 -10.76 12.05
N ILE A 32 21.86 -11.26 11.54
CA ILE A 32 21.98 -11.59 10.12
C ILE A 32 21.06 -12.75 9.70
N PHE A 33 20.78 -13.68 10.62
CA PHE A 33 19.87 -14.81 10.38
C PHE A 33 18.47 -14.32 9.97
N TRP A 34 17.88 -13.39 10.73
CA TRP A 34 16.56 -12.85 10.41
C TRP A 34 16.53 -12.04 9.11
N LYS A 35 17.63 -11.36 8.76
CA LYS A 35 17.75 -10.68 7.47
C LYS A 35 17.72 -11.66 6.30
N ILE A 36 18.42 -12.79 6.44
CA ILE A 36 18.44 -13.85 5.43
C ILE A 36 17.04 -14.45 5.28
N VAL A 37 16.38 -14.81 6.38
CA VAL A 37 15.02 -15.37 6.36
C VAL A 37 14.05 -14.39 5.68
N ALA A 38 14.06 -13.11 6.05
CA ALA A 38 13.21 -12.09 5.43
C ALA A 38 13.49 -11.94 3.92
N THR A 39 14.76 -12.01 3.52
CA THR A 39 15.16 -11.94 2.10
C THR A 39 14.71 -13.17 1.32
N LEU A 40 14.78 -14.36 1.93
CA LEU A 40 14.29 -15.61 1.32
C LEU A 40 12.77 -15.60 1.13
N ILE A 41 12.03 -15.11 2.12
CA ILE A 41 10.57 -14.92 2.00
C ILE A 41 10.29 -13.96 0.83
N PHE A 42 10.96 -12.82 0.77
CA PHE A 42 10.79 -11.89 -0.34
C PHE A 42 11.10 -12.53 -1.71
N GLY A 43 12.20 -13.28 -1.81
CA GLY A 43 12.55 -14.02 -3.02
C GLY A 43 11.50 -15.06 -3.43
N PHE A 44 10.92 -15.77 -2.47
CA PHE A 44 9.81 -16.69 -2.72
C PHE A 44 8.58 -15.96 -3.29
N TYR A 45 8.21 -14.80 -2.73
CA TYR A 45 7.10 -14.01 -3.25
C TYR A 45 7.36 -13.45 -4.65
N ILE A 46 8.59 -13.04 -4.97
CA ILE A 46 8.97 -12.66 -6.34
C ILE A 46 8.77 -13.82 -7.30
N TRP A 47 9.26 -15.01 -6.93
CA TRP A 47 9.14 -16.20 -7.78
C TRP A 47 7.68 -16.63 -7.96
N PHE A 48 6.90 -16.64 -6.87
CA PHE A 48 5.50 -17.06 -6.88
C PHE A 48 4.61 -16.12 -7.71
N PHE A 49 4.83 -14.80 -7.61
CA PHE A 49 4.07 -13.77 -8.33
C PHE A 49 4.76 -13.25 -9.60
N TRP A 50 5.71 -14.01 -10.16
CA TRP A 50 6.54 -13.54 -11.27
C TRP A 50 5.72 -13.08 -12.49
N LYS A 51 4.64 -13.80 -12.80
CA LYS A 51 3.76 -13.49 -13.94
C LYS A 51 3.03 -12.17 -13.73
N GLU A 52 2.54 -11.93 -12.52
CA GLU A 52 1.84 -10.73 -12.11
C GLU A 52 2.79 -9.52 -12.09
N ILE A 53 4.00 -9.71 -11.55
CA ILE A 53 5.04 -8.67 -11.48
C ILE A 53 5.47 -8.24 -12.89
N SER A 54 5.77 -9.20 -13.77
CA SER A 54 6.19 -8.90 -15.14
C SER A 54 5.06 -8.27 -15.98
N GLY A 55 3.81 -8.72 -15.78
CA GLY A 55 2.63 -8.09 -16.38
C GLY A 55 2.39 -6.66 -15.89
N GLY A 56 2.52 -6.42 -14.58
CA GLY A 56 2.42 -5.08 -13.98
C GLY A 56 3.53 -4.14 -14.46
N TYR A 57 4.76 -4.65 -14.57
CA TYR A 57 5.89 -3.89 -15.13
C TYR A 57 5.65 -3.49 -16.59
N ALA A 58 5.17 -4.41 -17.43
CA ALA A 58 4.87 -4.11 -18.84
C ALA A 58 3.73 -3.09 -18.98
N ALA A 59 2.72 -3.15 -18.11
CA ALA A 59 1.65 -2.16 -18.08
C ALA A 59 2.16 -0.78 -17.65
N PHE A 60 3.04 -0.75 -16.64
CA PHE A 60 3.65 0.48 -16.13
C PHE A 60 4.56 1.15 -17.17
N THR A 61 5.37 0.39 -17.90
CA THR A 61 6.23 0.95 -18.96
C THR A 61 5.43 1.46 -20.16
N ALA A 62 4.26 0.88 -20.43
CA ALA A 62 3.39 1.32 -21.50
C ALA A 62 2.61 2.61 -21.17
N ASN A 63 1.95 2.67 -20.00
CA ASN A 63 1.20 3.84 -19.54
C ASN A 63 1.33 3.98 -18.02
N TRP A 64 2.40 4.64 -17.57
CA TRP A 64 2.76 4.72 -16.16
C TRP A 64 1.74 5.52 -15.35
N TYR A 65 1.15 6.56 -15.96
CA TYR A 65 0.29 7.50 -15.26
C TYR A 65 -1.03 6.86 -14.81
N PRO A 66 -1.88 6.30 -15.70
CA PRO A 66 -3.13 5.67 -15.28
C PRO A 66 -2.89 4.45 -14.39
N VAL A 67 -1.81 3.70 -14.61
CA VAL A 67 -1.44 2.53 -13.78
C VAL A 67 -1.09 2.96 -12.36
N THR A 68 -0.42 4.11 -12.17
CA THR A 68 -0.12 4.65 -10.85
C THR A 68 -1.38 5.15 -10.14
N ILE A 69 -2.29 5.82 -10.86
CA ILE A 69 -3.56 6.28 -10.30
C ILE A 69 -4.44 5.10 -9.88
N ASP A 70 -4.53 4.06 -10.71
CA ASP A 70 -5.22 2.80 -10.39
C ASP A 70 -4.65 2.20 -9.09
N PHE A 71 -3.32 2.11 -8.97
CA PHE A 71 -2.65 1.61 -7.78
C PHE A 71 -2.95 2.44 -6.53
N LEU A 72 -2.94 3.78 -6.62
CA LEU A 72 -3.25 4.65 -5.49
C LEU A 72 -4.68 4.45 -4.99
N LYS A 73 -5.65 4.34 -5.91
CA LYS A 73 -7.04 4.04 -5.56
C LYS A 73 -7.17 2.68 -4.88
N GLU A 74 -6.51 1.67 -5.42
CA GLU A 74 -6.52 0.32 -4.85
C GLU A 74 -5.84 0.29 -3.48
N LEU A 75 -4.75 1.04 -3.29
CA LEU A 75 -4.06 1.17 -2.01
C LEU A 75 -4.97 1.77 -0.94
N VAL A 76 -5.74 2.81 -1.26
CA VAL A 76 -6.72 3.41 -0.34
C VAL A 76 -7.84 2.41 0.00
N ALA A 77 -8.36 1.71 -0.99
CA ALA A 77 -9.39 0.69 -0.78
C ALA A 77 -8.88 -0.48 0.09
N LEU A 78 -7.67 -0.96 -0.18
CA LEU A 78 -6.99 -2.01 0.60
C LEU A 78 -6.72 -1.53 2.03
N ALA A 79 -6.26 -0.30 2.22
CA ALA A 79 -6.06 0.27 3.55
C ALA A 79 -7.38 0.31 4.33
N PHE A 80 -8.48 0.75 3.69
CA PHE A 80 -9.81 0.78 4.29
C PHE A 80 -10.32 -0.60 4.70
N VAL A 81 -10.22 -1.60 3.82
CA VAL A 81 -10.67 -2.98 4.11
C VAL A 81 -9.80 -3.62 5.19
N ASN A 82 -8.48 -3.47 5.12
CA ASN A 82 -7.58 -4.05 6.12
C ASN A 82 -7.69 -3.37 7.48
N LEU A 83 -8.14 -2.11 7.54
CA LEU A 83 -8.41 -1.40 8.79
C LEU A 83 -9.41 -2.18 9.66
N PHE A 84 -10.38 -2.87 9.05
CA PHE A 84 -11.31 -3.74 9.76
C PHE A 84 -10.62 -4.87 10.52
N PHE A 85 -9.54 -5.44 9.96
CA PHE A 85 -8.72 -6.44 10.64
C PHE A 85 -7.75 -5.83 11.66
N PHE A 86 -7.22 -4.63 11.37
CA PHE A 86 -6.30 -3.96 12.27
C PHE A 86 -6.97 -3.44 13.55
N TRP A 87 -8.25 -3.08 13.53
CA TRP A 87 -8.96 -2.58 14.70
C TRP A 87 -9.03 -3.60 15.86
N PRO A 88 -9.55 -4.83 15.67
CA PRO A 88 -9.53 -5.86 16.72
C PRO A 88 -8.12 -6.16 17.24
N LEU A 89 -7.15 -6.29 16.33
CA LEU A 89 -5.76 -6.55 16.70
C LEU A 89 -5.16 -5.39 17.51
N ALA A 90 -5.40 -4.15 17.10
CA ALA A 90 -4.93 -2.97 17.81
C ALA A 90 -5.54 -2.88 19.21
N LEU A 91 -6.82 -3.20 19.38
CA LEU A 91 -7.47 -3.22 20.71
C LEU A 91 -6.88 -4.30 21.62
N VAL A 92 -6.61 -5.50 21.09
CA VAL A 92 -5.92 -6.56 21.84
C VAL A 92 -4.51 -6.09 22.25
N ILE A 93 -3.75 -5.49 21.33
CA ILE A 93 -2.43 -4.95 21.64
C ILE A 93 -2.53 -3.87 22.72
N VAL A 94 -3.45 -2.91 22.59
CA VAL A 94 -3.68 -1.84 23.58
C VAL A 94 -3.99 -2.42 24.95
N PHE A 95 -4.84 -3.45 25.02
CA PHE A 95 -5.23 -4.10 26.26
C PHE A 95 -4.06 -4.80 26.97
N TYR A 96 -3.21 -5.51 26.23
CA TYR A 96 -2.06 -6.23 26.79
C TYR A 96 -0.79 -5.38 26.91
N LYS A 97 -0.81 -4.13 26.43
CA LYS A 97 0.37 -3.28 26.47
C LYS A 97 0.60 -2.76 27.89
N SER A 98 1.77 -3.05 28.42
CA SER A 98 2.17 -2.65 29.77
C SER A 98 2.53 -1.16 29.91
N ASP A 99 2.77 -0.47 28.79
CA ASP A 99 3.08 0.97 28.74
C ASP A 99 1.82 1.77 28.37
N GLU A 100 1.25 2.48 29.35
CA GLU A 100 0.06 3.32 29.19
C GLU A 100 0.24 4.39 28.11
N MET A 101 1.43 5.00 28.04
CA MET A 101 1.73 6.03 27.03
C MET A 101 1.77 5.44 25.63
N GLY A 102 2.36 4.26 25.48
CA GLY A 102 2.40 3.54 24.22
C GLY A 102 1.02 3.02 23.78
N ALA A 103 0.14 2.66 24.72
CA ALA A 103 -1.22 2.23 24.46
C ALA A 103 -2.07 3.40 23.95
N GLU A 104 -1.99 4.55 24.65
CA GLU A 104 -2.69 5.77 24.26
C GLU A 104 -2.22 6.31 22.90
N ARG A 105 -0.92 6.31 22.64
CA ARG A 105 -0.36 6.73 21.33
C ARG A 105 -0.86 5.86 20.18
N LEU A 106 -0.89 4.54 20.37
CA LEU A 106 -1.39 3.61 19.36
C LEU A 106 -2.87 3.85 19.08
N LEU A 107 -3.67 4.03 20.13
CA LEU A 107 -5.10 4.33 20.01
C LEU A 107 -5.34 5.65 19.26
N LYS A 108 -4.64 6.73 19.66
CA LYS A 108 -4.74 8.04 18.98
C LYS A 108 -4.36 7.93 17.49
N LEU A 109 -3.29 7.20 17.18
CA LEU A 109 -2.85 6.98 15.81
C LEU A 109 -3.91 6.23 15.00
N MET A 110 -4.45 5.14 15.53
CA MET A 110 -5.51 4.35 14.89
C MET A 110 -6.76 5.19 14.63
N CYS A 111 -7.21 5.98 15.61
CA CYS A 111 -8.34 6.89 15.45
C CYS A 111 -8.08 7.94 14.36
N LEU A 112 -6.92 8.60 14.38
CA LEU A 112 -6.58 9.65 13.41
C LEU A 112 -6.52 9.10 11.99
N ILE A 113 -5.83 7.97 11.78
CA ILE A 113 -5.75 7.31 10.47
C ILE A 113 -7.14 6.91 9.98
N THR A 114 -7.97 6.35 10.87
CA THR A 114 -9.33 5.92 10.51
C THR A 114 -10.20 7.10 10.09
N LEU A 115 -10.20 8.19 10.87
CA LEU A 115 -10.98 9.38 10.55
C LEU A 115 -10.52 10.02 9.24
N MET A 116 -9.21 10.11 9.02
CA MET A 116 -8.66 10.64 7.76
C MET A 116 -9.08 9.77 6.56
N LEU A 117 -8.97 8.44 6.68
CA LEU A 117 -9.42 7.52 5.65
C LEU A 117 -10.93 7.62 5.39
N TRP A 118 -11.74 7.82 6.44
CA TRP A 118 -13.18 8.01 6.28
C TRP A 118 -13.52 9.28 5.52
N VAL A 119 -12.85 10.40 5.81
CA VAL A 119 -13.05 11.65 5.06
C VAL A 119 -12.71 11.46 3.59
N VAL A 120 -11.58 10.81 3.29
CA VAL A 120 -11.18 10.50 1.91
C VAL A 120 -12.19 9.56 1.24
N PHE A 121 -12.64 8.51 1.93
CA PHE A 121 -13.57 7.53 1.38
C PHE A 121 -14.96 8.12 1.14
N VAL A 122 -15.49 8.90 2.07
CA VAL A 122 -16.77 9.61 1.90
C VAL A 122 -16.67 10.59 0.74
N GLY A 123 -15.58 11.37 0.66
CA GLY A 123 -15.33 12.26 -0.48
C GLY A 123 -15.32 11.50 -1.80
N TYR A 124 -14.65 10.35 -1.84
CA TYR A 124 -14.60 9.48 -3.01
C TYR A 124 -15.99 8.95 -3.40
N VAL A 125 -16.75 8.39 -2.46
CA VAL A 125 -18.09 7.82 -2.74
C VAL A 125 -19.08 8.88 -3.24
N TYR A 126 -19.05 10.09 -2.69
CA TYR A 126 -19.98 11.16 -3.10
C TYR A 126 -19.58 11.85 -4.41
N TYR A 127 -18.29 11.93 -4.72
CA TYR A 127 -17.77 12.67 -5.89
C TYR A 127 -17.04 11.80 -6.90
N ASP A 128 -17.24 10.48 -6.89
CA ASP A 128 -16.53 9.46 -7.67
C ASP A 128 -16.30 9.89 -9.14
N LYS A 129 -17.36 10.28 -9.85
CA LYS A 129 -17.26 10.74 -11.26
C LYS A 129 -16.42 12.00 -11.45
N GLY A 130 -16.49 12.94 -10.51
CA GLY A 130 -15.75 14.20 -10.58
C GLY A 130 -14.26 14.02 -10.25
N ILE A 131 -13.98 13.17 -9.25
CA ILE A 131 -12.62 12.82 -8.85
C ILE A 131 -11.93 12.02 -9.96
N ASP A 132 -12.64 11.07 -10.58
CA ASP A 132 -12.09 10.27 -11.67
C ASP A 132 -11.75 11.12 -12.88
N LYS A 133 -12.67 12.02 -13.28
CA LYS A 133 -12.40 12.96 -14.36
C LYS A 133 -11.21 13.85 -14.05
N PHE A 134 -11.10 14.35 -12.83
CA PHE A 134 -9.96 15.17 -12.42
C PHE A 134 -8.64 14.40 -12.46
N LEU A 135 -8.59 13.18 -11.93
CA LEU A 135 -7.36 12.38 -11.83
C LEU A 135 -6.87 11.87 -13.19
N TYR A 136 -7.76 11.40 -14.07
CA TYR A 136 -7.33 10.84 -15.36
C TYR A 136 -7.20 11.86 -16.48
N GLU A 137 -7.94 12.97 -16.45
CA GLU A 137 -7.91 14.00 -17.50
C GLU A 137 -7.13 15.24 -17.03
N ASN A 138 -7.67 16.01 -16.08
CA ASN A 138 -7.12 17.32 -15.72
C ASN A 138 -5.69 17.23 -15.14
N LEU A 139 -5.46 16.29 -14.22
CA LEU A 139 -4.16 16.12 -13.58
C LEU A 139 -3.12 15.55 -14.57
N ARG A 140 -3.57 14.73 -15.54
CA ARG A 140 -2.72 14.21 -16.60
C ARG A 140 -2.23 15.32 -17.53
N GLU A 141 -3.11 16.26 -17.89
CA GLU A 141 -2.77 17.41 -18.72
C GLU A 141 -1.77 18.38 -18.06
N MET A 142 -1.73 18.43 -16.72
CA MET A 142 -0.81 19.27 -15.97
C MET A 142 0.61 18.69 -15.84
N ILE A 143 0.81 17.40 -16.16
CA ILE A 143 2.10 16.71 -16.01
C ILE A 143 2.69 16.46 -17.39
N PRO A 144 3.83 17.10 -17.75
CA PRO A 144 4.50 16.83 -19.02
C PRO A 144 4.94 15.36 -19.09
N ASP A 145 4.76 14.72 -20.24
CA ASP A 145 5.09 13.31 -20.52
C ASP A 145 4.28 12.25 -19.73
N ALA A 146 3.10 12.60 -19.21
CA ALA A 146 2.17 11.64 -18.60
C ALA A 146 1.49 10.72 -19.65
N ARG A 147 2.21 9.64 -20.02
CA ARG A 147 1.68 8.54 -20.84
C ARG A 147 0.84 7.59 -20.01
#